data_AF-A0A7C6V190-F1
#
_entry.id   AF-A0A7C6V190-F1
#
_cell.length_a   1.000
_cell.length_b   1.000
_cell.length_c   1.000
_cell.angle_alpha   90.00
_cell.angle_beta   90.00
_cell.angle_gamma   90.00
#
_symmetry.space_group_name_H-M   'P 1'
#
loop_
_entity.id
_entity.type
_entity.pdbx_description
1 polymer ?
#
loop_
_entity_poly.entity_id
_entity_poly.type
_entity_poly.pdbx_seq_one_letter_code
_entity_poly.pdbx_strand_id
1 'polypeptide(L)' 'MENSSSPGPPWGWQPSLQAMVEEMGIDFDNFITRLRVGATDEEMAQEFGVSTKVISHFRAHFERFGIDSVMGQD' A
#
# COMPACT_ATOMS: atom_id res chain seq x y z
N MET A 1 -10.45 32.57 9.38
CA MET A 1 -10.00 31.24 9.82
C MET A 1 -11.05 30.27 9.35
N GLU A 2 -10.84 29.71 8.17
CA GLU A 2 -11.81 28.85 7.51
C GLU A 2 -11.71 27.43 8.06
N ASN A 3 -12.88 26.86 8.27
CA ASN A 3 -13.16 25.59 8.91
C ASN A 3 -12.77 24.44 7.97
N SER A 4 -11.76 23.64 8.35
CA SER A 4 -11.36 22.47 7.57
C SER A 4 -10.94 21.33 8.50
N SER A 5 -11.90 20.55 8.98
CA SER A 5 -11.69 19.17 9.44
C SER A 5 -13.04 18.50 9.69
N SER A 6 -13.73 18.11 8.62
CA SER A 6 -14.59 16.93 8.70
C SER A 6 -13.66 15.73 8.50
N PRO A 7 -13.33 14.94 9.53
CA PRO A 7 -12.69 13.65 9.31
C PRO A 7 -13.67 12.79 8.49
N GLY A 8 -13.17 12.23 7.39
CA GLY A 8 -13.93 11.30 6.53
C GLY A 8 -14.51 10.12 7.31
N PRO A 9 -15.45 9.37 6.72
CA PRO A 9 -16.34 8.47 7.44
C PRO A 9 -15.60 7.34 8.20
N PRO A 10 -16.13 6.88 9.36
CA PRO A 10 -15.42 6.00 10.29
C PRO A 10 -15.55 4.50 9.98
N TRP A 11 -15.83 4.10 8.75
CA TRP A 11 -15.99 2.69 8.37
C TRP A 11 -14.84 2.25 7.46
N GLY A 12 -13.77 1.74 8.06
CA GLY A 12 -12.60 1.25 7.32
C GLY A 12 -11.44 0.81 8.20
N TRP A 13 -11.69 0.12 9.32
CA TRP A 13 -10.62 -0.43 10.17
C TRP A 13 -9.90 -1.65 9.57
N GLN A 14 -10.14 -1.99 8.30
CA GLN A 14 -9.23 -2.85 7.57
C GLN A 14 -8.10 -1.97 7.06
N PRO A 15 -6.85 -2.17 7.51
CA PRO A 15 -5.74 -1.39 7.00
C PRO A 15 -5.65 -1.65 5.50
N SER A 16 -5.96 -0.62 4.69
CA SER A 16 -5.76 -0.69 3.25
C SER A 16 -4.29 -0.98 2.97
N LEU A 17 -4.00 -1.64 1.85
CA LEU A 17 -2.62 -1.92 1.44
C LEU A 17 -1.72 -0.68 1.55
N GLN A 18 -2.26 0.46 1.10
CA GLN A 18 -1.63 1.76 1.25
C GLN A 18 -1.24 2.09 2.70
N ALA A 19 -2.15 1.97 3.67
CA ALA A 19 -1.87 2.27 5.07
C ALA A 19 -0.77 1.37 5.67
N MET A 20 -0.74 0.09 5.29
CA MET A 20 0.32 -0.82 5.76
C MET A 20 1.69 -0.49 5.17
N VAL A 21 1.71 -0.04 3.92
CA VAL A 21 2.92 0.36 3.18
C VAL A 21 3.44 1.69 3.73
N GLU A 22 2.55 2.67 3.98
CA GLU A 22 2.87 3.95 4.60
C GLU A 22 3.33 3.81 6.07
N GLU A 23 2.78 2.87 6.83
CA GLU A 23 3.23 2.57 8.20
C GLU A 23 4.70 2.13 8.24
N MET A 24 5.17 1.47 7.18
CA MET A 24 6.56 1.05 7.03
C MET A 24 7.46 2.16 6.43
N GLY A 25 6.90 3.34 6.14
CA GLY A 25 7.61 4.45 5.49
C GLY A 25 7.85 4.23 4.00
N ILE A 26 7.10 3.32 3.37
CA ILE A 26 7.18 3.04 1.94
C ILE A 26 6.16 3.90 1.19
N ASP A 27 6.58 4.45 0.06
CA ASP A 27 5.69 5.22 -0.81
C ASP A 27 4.82 4.26 -1.64
N PHE A 28 3.50 4.29 -1.44
CA PHE A 28 2.57 3.36 -2.09
C PHE A 28 2.59 3.47 -3.63
N ASP A 29 2.69 4.68 -4.17
CA ASP A 29 2.76 4.90 -5.62
C ASP A 29 4.03 4.28 -6.21
N ASN A 30 5.16 4.45 -5.52
CA ASN A 30 6.42 3.83 -5.90
C ASN A 30 6.35 2.29 -5.78
N PHE A 31 5.75 1.78 -4.71
CA PHE A 31 5.53 0.34 -4.53
C PHE A 31 4.71 -0.27 -5.68
N ILE A 32 3.61 0.37 -6.09
CA ILE A 32 2.78 -0.08 -7.22
C ILE A 32 3.54 0.04 -8.54
N THR A 33 4.33 1.09 -8.73
CA THR A 33 5.18 1.26 -9.91
C THR A 33 6.21 0.12 -10.02
N ARG A 34 6.88 -0.23 -8.91
CA ARG A 34 7.83 -1.34 -8.83
C ARG A 34 7.15 -2.70 -9.10
N LEU A 35 5.95 -2.90 -8.56
CA LEU A 35 5.11 -4.06 -8.88
C LEU A 35 4.74 -4.15 -10.37
N ARG A 36 4.37 -3.02 -10.99
CA ARG A 36 4.01 -2.95 -12.41
C ARG A 36 5.16 -3.27 -13.35
N VAL A 37 6.38 -2.84 -13.03
CA VAL A 37 7.58 -3.16 -13.82
C VAL A 37 8.10 -4.58 -13.57
N GLY A 38 7.48 -5.32 -12.64
CA GLY A 38 7.89 -6.68 -12.29
C GLY A 38 9.18 -6.72 -11.47
N ALA A 39 9.43 -5.70 -10.64
CA ALA A 39 10.54 -5.72 -9.69
C ALA A 39 10.41 -6.91 -8.74
N THR A 40 11.55 -7.46 -8.33
CA THR A 40 11.57 -8.56 -7.35
C THR A 40 11.41 -8.01 -5.94
N ASP A 41 10.92 -8.87 -5.04
CA ASP A 41 10.70 -8.50 -3.65
C ASP A 41 12.03 -8.07 -2.95
N GLU A 42 13.16 -8.62 -3.39
CA GLU A 42 14.52 -8.28 -2.94
C GLU A 42 14.97 -6.88 -3.37
N GLU A 43 14.74 -6.54 -4.63
CA GLU A 43 15.03 -5.21 -5.19
C GLU A 43 14.23 -4.14 -4.46
N MET A 44 12.93 -4.39 -4.26
CA MET A 44 12.05 -3.49 -3.53
C MET A 44 12.44 -3.39 -2.06
N ALA A 45 12.76 -4.52 -1.40
CA ALA A 45 13.19 -4.52 -0.01
C ALA A 45 14.45 -3.68 0.21
N GLN A 46 15.45 -3.79 -0.68
CA GLN A 46 16.65 -2.95 -0.62
C GLN A 46 16.34 -1.48 -0.88
N GLU A 47 15.53 -1.18 -1.88
CA GLU A 47 15.20 0.20 -2.28
C GLU A 47 14.39 0.93 -1.20
N PHE A 48 13.45 0.23 -0.57
CA PHE A 48 12.60 0.77 0.49
C PHE A 48 13.19 0.60 1.90
N GLY A 49 14.31 -0.12 2.04
CA GLY A 49 14.94 -0.38 3.33
C GLY A 49 14.11 -1.28 4.27
N VAL A 50 13.23 -2.11 3.70
CA VAL A 50 12.37 -3.03 4.46
C VAL A 50 12.78 -4.48 4.24
N SER A 51 12.19 -5.41 4.99
CA SER A 51 12.45 -6.84 4.77
C SER A 51 11.73 -7.36 3.54
N THR A 52 12.36 -8.28 2.79
CA THR A 52 11.72 -9.04 1.70
C THR A 52 10.41 -9.69 2.11
N LYS A 53 10.31 -10.16 3.36
CA LYS A 53 9.07 -10.70 3.94
C LYS A 53 7.94 -9.67 3.97
N VAL A 54 8.24 -8.40 4.21
CA VAL A 54 7.25 -7.30 4.25
C VAL A 54 6.71 -7.04 2.84
N ILE A 55 7.60 -6.95 1.84
CA ILE A 55 7.20 -6.80 0.44
C ILE A 55 6.37 -7.99 -0.04
N SER A 56 6.82 -9.22 0.26
CA SER A 56 6.09 -10.44 -0.09
C SER A 56 4.72 -10.50 0.59
N HIS A 57 4.61 -10.02 1.83
CA HIS A 57 3.33 -9.90 2.53
C HIS A 57 2.38 -8.91 1.84
N PHE A 58 2.88 -7.73 1.47
CA PHE A 58 2.11 -6.70 0.75
C PHE A 58 1.68 -7.16 -0.63
N ARG A 59 2.56 -7.84 -1.35
CA ARG A 59 2.25 -8.47 -2.64
C ARG A 59 1.18 -9.54 -2.51
N ALA A 60 1.33 -10.45 -1.55
CA ALA A 60 0.32 -11.48 -1.28
C ALA A 60 -1.03 -10.85 -0.88
N HIS A 61 -1.00 -9.74 -0.13
CA HIS A 61 -2.20 -8.97 0.19
C HIS A 61 -2.81 -8.34 -1.07
N PHE A 62 -2.00 -7.72 -1.93
CA PHE A 62 -2.43 -7.18 -3.22
C PHE A 62 -3.03 -8.25 -4.14
N GLU A 63 -2.43 -9.44 -4.23
CA GLU A 63 -2.94 -10.54 -5.05
C GLU A 63 -4.23 -11.15 -4.48
N ARG A 64 -4.35 -11.19 -3.14
CA ARG A 64 -5.47 -11.82 -2.44
C ARG A 64 -6.71 -10.93 -2.37
N PHE A 65 -6.51 -9.61 -2.24
CA PHE A 65 -7.59 -8.62 -2.22
C PHE A 65 -7.79 -7.95 -3.59
N GLY A 66 -6.84 -8.12 -4.51
CA GLY A 66 -6.87 -7.53 -5.85
C GLY A 66 -6.66 -6.01 -5.85
N ILE A 67 -6.53 -5.45 -7.06
CA ILE A 67 -6.60 -4.00 -7.30
C ILE A 67 -8.01 -3.47 -7.02
N ASP A 68 -9.02 -4.35 -7.16
CA ASP A 68 -10.46 -4.08 -6.98
C ASP A 68 -10.83 -3.69 -5.54
N SER A 69 -10.11 -4.22 -4.55
CA SER A 69 -10.27 -3.82 -3.14
C SER A 69 -9.53 -2.53 -2.79
N VAL A 70 -8.65 -2.01 -3.65
CA VAL A 70 -7.80 -0.83 -3.39
C VAL A 70 -8.27 0.39 -4.19
N MET A 71 -8.68 0.20 -5.44
CA MET A 71 -9.40 1.19 -6.23
C MET A 71 -10.85 0.77 -6.23
N GLY A 72 -11.65 1.32 -5.31
CA GLY A 72 -13.08 1.07 -5.25
C GLY A 72 -13.71 1.13 -6.65
N GLN A 73 -14.40 0.06 -7.01
CA GLN A 73 -15.32 0.05 -8.15
C GLN A 73 -16.35 1.16 -7.95
N ASP A 74 -16.54 1.98 -8.99
CA ASP A 74 -17.72 2.84 -9.20
C ASP A 74 -18.96 1.97 -9.48
#